data_AF-A0A2L0ARW4-F1
#
_entry.id   AF-A0A2L0ARW4-F1
#
_cell.length_a   1.000
_cell.length_b   1.000
_cell.length_c   1.000
_cell.angle_alpha   90.00
_cell.angle_beta   90.00
_cell.angle_gamma   90.00
#
_symmetry.space_group_name_H-M   'P 1'
#
loop_
_entity.id
_entity.type
_entity.pdbx_description
1 polymer ?
#
loop_
_entity_poly.entity_id
_entity_poly.type
_entity_poly.pdbx_seq_one_letter_code
_entity_poly.pdbx_strand_id
1 'polypeptide(L)'
;FYQIEGGFAEGGRGPSIWDTFSKTPGRVWNGDTGDVACDHYHRYADDVAAMAEIGLTAYRFSFAWPRIQPDGTGEFNQEGFAFYHRLLDELEKHGIEPLATLYHWDLPQ
;
A
#
# COMPACT_ATOMS: atom_id res chain seq x y z
N PHE A 1 0.19 1.13 1.26
CA PHE A 1 0.54 2.53 1.48
C PHE A 1 0.81 3.28 0.17
N TYR A 2 0.47 4.56 0.17
CA TYR A 2 0.40 5.43 -1.01
C TYR A 2 1.67 5.51 -1.88
N GLN A 3 2.86 5.48 -1.27
CA GLN A 3 4.10 5.77 -2.00
C GLN A 3 4.57 4.68 -2.97
N ILE A 4 4.21 3.40 -2.74
CA ILE A 4 4.70 2.29 -3.57
C ILE A 4 3.59 1.40 -4.14
N GLU A 5 2.42 1.32 -3.48
CA GLU A 5 1.41 0.31 -3.85
C GLU A 5 0.86 0.51 -5.26
N GLY A 6 0.43 1.73 -5.61
CA GLY A 6 -0.45 1.90 -6.76
C GLY A 6 -1.79 1.20 -6.56
N GLY A 7 -2.40 0.77 -7.66
CA GLY A 7 -3.72 0.13 -7.64
C GLY A 7 -4.77 1.02 -6.97
N PHE A 8 -4.74 2.32 -7.27
CA PHE A 8 -5.53 3.37 -6.59
C PHE A 8 -7.02 3.05 -6.51
N ALA A 9 -7.59 2.56 -7.62
CA ALA A 9 -9.01 2.27 -7.78
C ALA A 9 -9.28 0.76 -7.94
N GLU A 10 -8.34 -0.08 -7.49
CA GLU A 10 -8.44 -1.53 -7.59
C GLU A 10 -8.77 -2.17 -6.25
N GLY A 11 -9.48 -3.29 -6.32
CA GLY A 11 -9.86 -4.11 -5.17
C GLY A 11 -10.61 -3.36 -4.07
N GLY A 12 -11.51 -2.45 -4.46
CA GLY A 12 -12.41 -1.74 -3.54
C GLY A 12 -11.75 -0.63 -2.70
N ARG A 13 -10.51 -0.23 -3.01
CA ARG A 13 -9.84 0.87 -2.29
C ARG A 13 -10.56 2.21 -2.51
N GLY A 14 -10.84 2.93 -1.42
CA GLY A 14 -11.34 4.30 -1.43
C GLY A 14 -10.23 5.35 -1.64
N PRO A 15 -10.58 6.62 -1.89
CA PRO A 15 -9.60 7.70 -1.95
C PRO A 15 -9.08 8.09 -0.56
N SER A 16 -7.78 8.41 -0.49
CA SER A 16 -7.16 9.10 0.64
C SER A 16 -7.06 10.60 0.38
N ILE A 17 -6.73 11.37 1.42
CA ILE A 17 -6.37 12.79 1.30
C ILE A 17 -5.22 13.04 0.32
N TRP A 18 -4.28 12.09 0.17
CA TRP A 18 -3.17 12.21 -0.79
C TRP A 18 -3.60 12.01 -2.24
N ASP A 19 -4.64 11.22 -2.47
CA ASP A 19 -5.22 11.05 -3.80
C ASP A 19 -5.83 12.37 -4.29
N THR A 20 -6.59 13.05 -3.41
CA THR A 20 -7.13 14.39 -3.69
C THR A 20 -6.03 15.43 -3.82
N PHE A 21 -5.05 15.42 -2.90
CA PHE A 21 -3.97 16.40 -2.88
C PHE A 21 -3.10 16.31 -4.13
N SER A 22 -2.68 15.11 -4.55
CA SER A 22 -1.81 14.93 -5.72
C SER A 22 -2.49 15.30 -7.04
N LYS A 23 -3.80 15.05 -7.15
CA LYS A 23 -4.62 15.42 -8.32
C LYS A 23 -4.97 16.91 -8.37
N THR A 24 -4.58 17.70 -7.36
CA THR A 24 -4.79 19.15 -7.33
C THR A 24 -3.62 19.87 -8.05
N PRO A 25 -3.89 20.69 -9.09
CA PRO A 25 -2.82 21.38 -9.84
C PRO A 25 -1.89 22.20 -8.94
N GLY A 26 -0.57 22.03 -9.14
CA GLY A 26 0.46 22.76 -8.40
C GLY A 26 0.76 22.26 -6.99
N ARG A 27 0.12 21.18 -6.52
CA ARG A 27 0.38 20.59 -5.19
C ARG A 27 1.50 19.56 -5.17
N VAL A 28 1.73 18.89 -6.29
CA VAL A 28 2.83 17.94 -6.49
C VAL A 28 3.64 18.37 -7.71
N TRP A 29 4.97 18.19 -7.63
CA TRP A 29 5.87 18.46 -8.74
C TRP A 29 5.42 17.69 -9.99
N ASN A 30 5.41 18.34 -11.15
CA ASN A 30 4.99 17.76 -12.43
C ASN A 30 3.54 17.20 -12.48
N GLY A 31 2.76 17.35 -11.41
CA GLY A 31 1.44 16.72 -11.30
C GLY A 31 1.50 15.21 -11.10
N ASP A 32 2.60 14.68 -10.56
CA ASP A 32 2.76 13.25 -10.32
C ASP A 32 1.71 12.75 -9.30
N THR A 33 1.26 11.49 -9.46
CA THR A 33 0.25 10.86 -8.59
C THR A 33 0.73 9.49 -8.09
N GLY A 34 0.08 8.99 -7.04
CA GLY A 34 0.30 7.64 -6.52
C GLY A 34 -0.55 6.57 -7.22
N ASP A 35 -1.18 6.86 -8.36
CA ASP A 35 -2.15 5.96 -8.99
C ASP A 35 -1.52 4.61 -9.36
N VAL A 36 -0.29 4.63 -9.87
CA VAL A 36 0.52 3.45 -10.21
C VAL A 36 1.72 3.30 -9.26
N ALA A 37 2.42 4.40 -8.95
CA ALA A 37 3.61 4.39 -8.10
C ALA A 37 4.67 3.35 -8.56
N CYS A 38 5.08 2.45 -7.67
CA CYS A 38 5.99 1.34 -7.97
C CYS A 38 5.27 0.05 -8.37
N ASP A 39 3.93 0.06 -8.43
CA ASP A 39 3.11 -1.10 -8.77
C ASP A 39 3.28 -2.28 -7.79
N HIS A 40 3.65 -1.99 -6.53
CA HIS A 40 3.87 -3.01 -5.49
C HIS A 40 2.59 -3.81 -5.19
N TYR A 41 1.40 -3.25 -5.43
CA TYR A 41 0.14 -3.98 -5.29
C TYR A 41 0.11 -5.27 -6.14
N HIS A 42 0.71 -5.23 -7.33
CA HIS A 42 0.83 -6.39 -8.22
C HIS A 42 2.18 -7.10 -8.09
N ARG A 43 3.25 -6.38 -7.75
CA ARG A 43 4.63 -6.85 -7.76
C ARG A 43 5.19 -7.25 -6.41
N TYR A 44 4.36 -7.28 -5.36
CA TYR A 44 4.83 -7.53 -3.98
C TYR A 44 5.70 -8.78 -3.85
N ALA A 45 5.40 -9.86 -4.59
CA ALA A 45 6.19 -11.09 -4.54
C ALA A 45 7.60 -10.91 -5.11
N ASP A 46 7.73 -10.17 -6.23
CA ASP A 46 9.03 -9.85 -6.82
C ASP A 46 9.84 -8.95 -5.88
N ASP A 47 9.18 -7.96 -5.26
CA ASP A 47 9.81 -7.06 -4.31
C ASP A 47 10.30 -7.81 -3.06
N VAL A 48 9.49 -8.72 -2.51
CA VAL A 48 9.88 -9.57 -1.36
C VAL A 48 11.03 -10.51 -1.73
N ALA A 49 11.01 -11.10 -2.92
CA ALA A 49 12.12 -11.93 -3.40
C ALA A 49 13.42 -11.14 -3.51
N ALA A 50 13.37 -9.90 -4.01
CA ALA A 50 14.52 -9.01 -4.08
C ALA A 50 15.03 -8.61 -2.68
N MET A 51 14.13 -8.37 -1.71
CA MET A 51 14.51 -8.11 -0.32
C MET A 51 15.26 -9.30 0.29
N ALA A 52 14.82 -10.52 0.00
CA ALA A 52 15.49 -11.73 0.45
C ALA A 52 16.88 -11.90 -0.21
N GLU A 53 17.00 -11.61 -1.51
CA GLU A 53 18.28 -11.71 -2.25
C GLU A 53 19.35 -10.79 -1.66
N ILE A 54 18.99 -9.57 -1.26
CA ILE A 54 19.92 -8.62 -0.63
C ILE A 54 20.12 -8.87 0.88
N GLY A 55 19.47 -9.88 1.45
CA GLY A 55 19.65 -10.30 2.83
C GLY A 55 18.95 -9.43 3.88
N LEU A 56 17.82 -8.79 3.54
CA LEU A 56 17.01 -8.10 4.56
C LEU A 56 16.37 -9.11 5.51
N THR A 57 16.38 -8.78 6.80
CA THR A 57 15.75 -9.61 7.85
C THR A 57 14.41 -9.06 8.32
N ALA A 58 14.07 -7.82 7.97
CA ALA A 58 12.82 -7.17 8.33
C ALA A 58 12.36 -6.21 7.23
N TYR A 59 11.05 -6.08 7.07
CA TYR A 59 10.43 -5.14 6.14
C TYR A 59 9.39 -4.29 6.88
N ARG A 60 9.68 -2.98 6.96
CA ARG A 60 8.72 -2.01 7.45
C ARG A 60 7.82 -1.54 6.33
N PHE A 61 6.53 -1.80 6.46
CA PHE A 61 5.50 -1.35 5.53
C PHE A 61 4.40 -0.60 6.28
N SER A 62 3.45 -0.04 5.53
CA SER A 62 2.24 0.55 6.10
C SER A 62 1.00 -0.01 5.45
N PHE A 63 -0.04 -0.20 6.25
CA PHE A 63 -1.37 -0.44 5.74
C PHE A 63 -1.95 0.85 5.16
N ALA A 64 -2.52 0.78 3.97
CA ALA A 64 -3.39 1.82 3.45
C ALA A 64 -4.78 1.68 4.10
N TRP A 65 -5.10 2.59 5.02
CA TRP A 65 -6.42 2.67 5.64
C TRP A 65 -7.56 2.63 4.62
N PRO A 66 -7.58 3.45 3.54
CA PRO A 66 -8.70 3.42 2.59
C PRO A 66 -8.76 2.13 1.75
N ARG A 67 -7.74 1.26 1.81
CA ARG A 67 -7.82 -0.08 1.22
C ARG A 67 -8.51 -1.06 2.18
N ILE A 68 -8.32 -0.91 3.49
CA ILE A 68 -8.91 -1.77 4.54
C ILE A 68 -10.34 -1.33 4.88
N GLN A 69 -10.59 -0.04 4.96
CA GLN A 69 -11.87 0.55 5.33
C GLN A 69 -12.08 1.80 4.46
N PRO A 70 -12.68 1.65 3.25
CA PRO A 70 -12.70 2.68 2.21
C PRO A 70 -13.30 4.01 2.63
N ASP A 71 -14.37 3.97 3.43
CA ASP A 71 -15.06 5.16 3.94
C ASP A 71 -14.47 5.65 5.29
N GLY A 72 -13.32 5.12 5.69
CA GLY A 72 -12.64 5.38 6.95
C GLY A 72 -13.33 4.88 8.22
N THR A 73 -14.58 4.44 8.10
CA THR A 73 -15.38 3.78 9.15
C THR A 73 -16.26 2.70 8.52
N GLY A 74 -16.95 1.90 9.33
CA GLY A 74 -17.89 0.88 8.86
C GLY A 74 -17.21 -0.44 8.46
N GLU A 75 -17.77 -1.10 7.45
CA GLU A 75 -17.38 -2.45 7.04
C GLU A 75 -15.96 -2.52 6.48
N PHE A 76 -15.34 -3.67 6.71
CA PHE A 76 -14.01 -3.96 6.19
C PHE A 76 -14.08 -4.42 4.73
N ASN A 77 -13.17 -3.89 3.92
CA ASN A 77 -12.94 -4.37 2.56
C ASN A 77 -12.10 -5.66 2.59
N GLN A 78 -12.75 -6.79 2.36
CA GLN A 78 -12.12 -8.12 2.40
C GLN A 78 -11.03 -8.29 1.36
N GLU A 79 -11.17 -7.69 0.17
CA GLU A 79 -10.15 -7.76 -0.88
C GLU A 79 -8.89 -6.98 -0.48
N GLY A 80 -9.07 -5.85 0.21
CA GLY A 80 -7.99 -5.10 0.82
C GLY A 80 -7.20 -5.91 1.84
N PHE A 81 -7.89 -6.63 2.73
CA PHE A 81 -7.25 -7.56 3.66
C PHE A 81 -6.52 -8.70 2.93
N ALA A 82 -7.13 -9.27 1.89
CA ALA A 82 -6.54 -10.36 1.13
C ALA A 82 -5.19 -9.97 0.51
N PHE A 83 -5.01 -8.71 0.08
CA PHE A 83 -3.72 -8.22 -0.38
C PHE A 83 -2.65 -8.27 0.72
N TYR A 84 -2.93 -7.71 1.90
CA TYR A 84 -1.96 -7.71 3.00
C TYR A 84 -1.69 -9.11 3.55
N HIS A 85 -2.69 -10.00 3.56
CA HIS A 85 -2.47 -11.41 3.90
C HIS A 85 -1.45 -12.04 2.95
N ARG A 86 -1.59 -11.89 1.63
CA ARG A 86 -0.61 -12.42 0.67
C ARG A 86 0.78 -11.81 0.84
N LEU A 87 0.88 -10.51 1.15
CA LEU A 87 2.16 -9.87 1.44
C LEU A 87 2.82 -10.45 2.69
N LEU A 88 2.06 -10.62 3.77
CA LEU A 88 2.55 -11.19 5.02
C LEU A 88 2.99 -12.65 4.85
N ASP A 89 2.19 -13.46 4.14
CA ASP A 89 2.53 -14.85 3.83
C ASP A 89 3.83 -14.94 3.02
N GLU A 90 4.04 -14.04 2.06
CA GLU A 90 5.27 -14.02 1.26
C GLU A 90 6.49 -13.58 2.08
N LEU A 91 6.34 -12.60 2.97
CA LEU A 91 7.40 -12.19 3.91
C LEU A 91 7.78 -13.35 4.84
N GLU A 92 6.79 -14.05 5.40
CA GLU A 92 7.01 -15.21 6.27
C GLU A 92 7.75 -16.33 5.53
N LYS A 93 7.34 -16.63 4.29
CA LYS A 93 7.99 -17.63 3.43
C LYS A 93 9.48 -17.33 3.20
N HIS A 94 9.86 -16.05 3.15
CA HIS A 94 11.25 -15.62 2.99
C HIS A 94 11.98 -15.36 4.33
N GLY A 95 11.33 -15.58 5.47
CA GLY A 95 11.91 -15.35 6.80
C GLY A 95 12.16 -13.87 7.11
N ILE A 96 11.40 -12.96 6.50
CA ILE A 96 11.52 -11.51 6.69
C ILE A 96 10.49 -11.05 7.72
N GLU A 97 10.93 -10.41 8.79
CA GLU A 97 10.05 -9.93 9.86
C GLU A 97 9.17 -8.73 9.40
N PRO A 98 7.83 -8.84 9.45
CA PRO A 98 6.94 -7.74 9.09
C PRO A 98 6.85 -6.70 10.21
N LEU A 99 7.21 -5.44 9.91
CA LEU A 99 7.09 -4.31 10.82
C LEU A 99 5.97 -3.36 10.34
N ALA A 100 4.76 -3.56 10.84
CA ALA A 100 3.59 -2.85 10.34
C ALA A 100 3.42 -1.44 10.94
N THR A 101 3.24 -0.45 10.08
CA THR A 101 2.80 0.92 10.43
C THR A 101 1.30 1.07 10.11
N LEU A 102 0.48 1.37 11.10
CA LEU A 102 -0.98 1.48 10.90
C LEU A 102 -1.41 2.71 10.10
N TYR A 103 -0.70 3.82 10.28
CA TYR A 103 -1.02 5.08 9.61
C TYR A 103 0.23 5.75 9.07
N HIS A 104 0.25 6.00 7.76
CA HIS A 104 1.35 6.67 7.09
C HIS A 104 0.82 7.74 6.11
N TRP A 105 0.04 8.67 6.68
CA TRP A 105 -0.48 9.89 6.04
C TRP A 105 -1.63 9.69 5.03
N ASP A 106 -2.04 8.47 4.75
CA ASP A 106 -3.12 8.12 3.81
C ASP A 106 -4.48 8.00 4.50
N LEU A 107 -4.92 9.07 5.18
CA LEU A 107 -6.25 9.15 5.79
C LEU A 107 -7.33 9.05 4.69
N PRO A 108 -8.40 8.24 4.86
CA PRO A 108 -9.56 8.25 3.96
C PRO A 108 -10.15 9.65 3.81
N GLN A 109 -10.59 9.99 2.60
CA GLN A 109 -11.13 11.30 2.27
C GLN A 109 -12.51 11.55 2.89
#